data_AF-A0A946LCW3-F1
#
_entry.id   AF-A0A946LCW3-F1
#
_cell.length_a   1.000
_cell.length_b   1.000
_cell.length_c   1.000
_cell.angle_alpha   90.00
_cell.angle_beta   90.00
_cell.angle_gamma   90.00
#
_symmetry.space_group_name_H-M   'P 1'
#
loop_
_entity.id
_entity.type
_entity.pdbx_description
1 polymer ?
#
loop_
_entity_poly.entity_id
_entity_poly.type
_entity_poly.pdbx_seq_one_letter_code
_entity_poly.pdbx_strand_id
1 'polypeptide(L)'
;MKIRNSFVFLLMMLLLVSCDFSANSKPTETPIPTITKMVLPTATLTPVPSETPLPSETPSPTATATPSFPIVLPKDISINCRFGFGVEWAIVGSLLENQYATLLGRNLTSSWWYVTLDDGLETNCWVSADVTEASGNLGSIPVLDQSQAFATDLTVQNPETISAPGCLGPIQPLNLQGTIEANGPGIVSWHFESEQSGIISNRSTSFIEAGTKTVADSFIPPVAEGTYTIKLVVIRPNEIEAQASYIIECP
;
A
#
# COMPACT_ATOMS: atom_id res chain seq x y z
N MET A 1 -32.40 10.91 28.46
CA MET A 1 -33.58 11.48 27.80
C MET A 1 -33.26 12.92 27.40
N LYS A 2 -33.23 13.19 26.08
CA LYS A 2 -33.27 14.51 25.38
C LYS A 2 -32.07 15.43 25.69
N ILE A 3 -31.36 16.02 24.73
CA ILE A 3 -31.75 16.87 23.60
C ILE A 3 -30.52 16.85 22.66
N ARG A 4 -30.48 16.30 21.43
CA ARG A 4 -31.25 16.56 20.19
C ARG A 4 -31.48 18.05 19.90
N ASN A 5 -30.42 18.83 19.70
CA ASN A 5 -30.51 20.18 19.09
C ASN A 5 -29.33 20.63 18.21
N SER A 6 -28.25 19.83 18.03
CA SER A 6 -27.13 20.25 17.15
C SER A 6 -27.34 19.95 15.66
N PHE A 7 -28.36 19.18 15.29
CA PHE A 7 -28.61 18.81 13.88
C PHE A 7 -29.51 19.79 13.11
N VAL A 8 -30.12 20.76 13.78
CA VAL A 8 -31.05 21.73 13.16
C VAL A 8 -30.32 22.98 12.66
N PHE A 9 -29.14 23.30 13.20
CA PHE A 9 -28.40 24.51 12.82
C PHE A 9 -27.49 24.34 11.59
N LEU A 10 -27.15 23.11 11.19
CA LEU A 10 -26.31 22.87 10.02
C LEU A 10 -27.11 22.62 8.73
N LEU A 11 -28.44 22.42 8.83
CA LEU A 11 -29.34 22.21 7.69
C LEU A 11 -30.05 23.50 7.22
N MET A 12 -29.74 24.65 7.83
CA MET A 12 -30.35 25.96 7.52
C MET A 12 -29.31 26.97 7.00
N MET A 13 -28.32 26.47 6.25
CA MET A 13 -27.34 27.27 5.48
C MET A 13 -27.21 26.77 4.04
N LEU A 14 -28.12 25.87 3.61
CA LEU A 14 -28.09 25.21 2.29
C LEU A 14 -29.22 25.67 1.34
N LEU A 15 -29.78 26.86 1.57
CA LEU A 15 -30.78 27.47 0.69
C LEU A 15 -30.44 28.94 0.54
N LEU A 16 -29.82 29.32 -0.58
CA LEU A 16 -29.91 30.61 -1.29
C LEU A 16 -28.73 30.75 -2.28
N VAL A 17 -28.77 30.04 -3.41
CA VAL A 17 -28.15 30.51 -4.66
C VAL A 17 -29.11 30.18 -5.80
N SER A 18 -29.64 31.24 -6.40
CA SER A 18 -30.77 31.27 -7.32
C SER A 18 -30.36 31.09 -8.79
N CYS A 19 -31.34 30.66 -9.60
CA CYS A 19 -31.33 30.57 -11.06
C CYS A 19 -30.93 31.86 -11.78
N ASP A 20 -30.32 31.72 -12.97
CA ASP A 20 -30.56 32.62 -14.10
C ASP A 20 -30.66 31.82 -15.42
N PHE A 21 -31.85 31.84 -16.02
CA PHE A 21 -32.21 31.21 -17.30
C PHE A 21 -32.42 32.32 -18.32
N SER A 22 -31.54 32.43 -19.32
CA SER A 22 -31.65 33.45 -20.38
C SER A 22 -32.00 32.80 -21.72
N ALA A 23 -33.25 32.99 -22.14
CA ALA A 23 -33.75 32.66 -23.46
C ALA A 23 -33.64 33.92 -24.35
N ASN A 24 -32.94 33.83 -25.48
CA ASN A 24 -32.84 34.92 -26.44
C ASN A 24 -33.25 34.43 -27.83
N SER A 25 -34.47 34.79 -28.25
CA SER A 25 -34.98 34.61 -29.61
C SER A 25 -34.62 35.81 -30.48
N LYS A 26 -34.12 35.57 -31.70
CA LYS A 26 -33.87 36.61 -32.71
C LYS A 26 -34.83 36.41 -33.90
N PRO A 27 -35.44 37.49 -34.45
CA PRO A 27 -36.55 37.38 -35.40
C PRO A 27 -36.09 37.18 -36.85
N THR A 28 -36.97 36.51 -37.59
CA THR A 28 -37.01 36.33 -39.05
C THR A 28 -37.19 37.67 -39.76
N GLU A 29 -36.30 37.99 -40.71
CA GLU A 29 -36.48 39.08 -41.67
C GLU A 29 -36.96 38.57 -43.03
N THR A 30 -37.98 39.26 -43.53
CA THR A 30 -38.63 39.12 -44.84
C THR A 30 -37.83 39.88 -45.91
N PRO A 31 -37.39 39.24 -47.02
CA PRO A 31 -36.86 39.99 -48.15
C PRO A 31 -37.94 40.47 -49.13
N ILE A 32 -37.74 41.71 -49.58
CA ILE A 32 -38.51 42.55 -50.52
C ILE A 32 -38.49 42.00 -51.96
N PRO A 33 -39.55 42.21 -52.77
CA PRO A 33 -39.57 41.82 -54.18
C PRO A 33 -38.64 42.69 -55.03
N THR A 34 -37.74 42.06 -55.80
CA THR A 34 -36.87 42.72 -56.78
C THR A 34 -37.37 42.46 -58.21
N ILE A 35 -37.39 43.53 -59.00
CA ILE A 35 -37.99 43.65 -60.33
C ILE A 35 -37.23 42.85 -61.40
N THR A 36 -38.02 42.15 -62.21
CA THR A 36 -37.69 41.29 -63.34
C THR A 36 -36.99 42.02 -64.48
N LYS A 37 -35.84 41.50 -64.93
CA LYS A 37 -35.23 41.83 -66.23
C LYS A 37 -35.44 40.65 -67.18
N MET A 38 -36.22 40.88 -68.23
CA MET A 38 -36.56 39.93 -69.28
C MET A 38 -35.33 39.59 -70.13
N VAL A 39 -34.97 38.30 -70.20
CA VAL A 39 -33.91 37.77 -71.06
C VAL A 39 -34.49 36.68 -71.96
N LEU A 40 -34.07 36.75 -73.22
CA LEU A 40 -34.46 35.98 -74.41
C LEU A 40 -34.27 34.45 -74.25
N PRO A 41 -35.20 33.59 -74.69
CA PRO A 41 -35.02 32.14 -74.59
C PRO A 41 -33.93 31.67 -75.54
N THR A 42 -32.81 31.23 -74.98
CA THR A 42 -31.75 30.52 -75.70
C THR A 42 -31.93 29.03 -75.43
N ALA A 43 -31.84 28.21 -76.48
CA ALA A 43 -32.12 26.77 -76.42
C ALA A 43 -31.30 26.07 -75.32
N THR A 44 -31.99 25.51 -74.33
CA THR A 44 -31.43 24.74 -73.23
C THR A 44 -31.04 23.35 -73.73
N LEU A 45 -29.73 23.06 -73.77
CA LEU A 45 -29.24 21.69 -73.88
C LEU A 45 -29.53 20.96 -72.57
N THR A 46 -30.25 19.85 -72.65
CA THR A 46 -30.59 18.99 -71.51
C THR A 46 -29.30 18.46 -70.89
N PRO A 47 -29.01 18.69 -69.59
CA PRO A 47 -27.84 18.11 -68.96
C PRO A 47 -28.03 16.59 -68.83
N VAL A 48 -27.04 15.84 -69.29
CA VAL A 48 -26.93 14.40 -69.06
C VAL A 48 -26.87 14.15 -67.54
N PRO A 49 -27.56 13.14 -66.98
CA PRO A 49 -27.49 12.85 -65.54
C PRO A 49 -26.04 12.62 -65.12
N SER A 50 -25.56 13.46 -64.20
CA SER A 50 -24.28 13.26 -63.52
C SER A 50 -24.44 12.13 -62.53
N GLU A 51 -23.61 11.10 -62.61
CA GLU A 51 -23.59 10.04 -61.61
C GLU A 51 -23.19 10.63 -60.24
N THR A 52 -24.07 10.47 -59.27
CA THR A 52 -23.81 10.82 -57.87
C THR A 52 -22.70 9.89 -57.36
N PRO A 53 -21.59 10.41 -56.80
CA PRO A 53 -20.54 9.54 -56.27
C PRO A 53 -21.11 8.65 -55.16
N LEU A 54 -20.85 7.36 -55.26
CA LEU A 54 -21.20 6.37 -54.24
C LEU A 54 -20.55 6.77 -52.90
N PRO A 55 -21.22 6.59 -51.74
CA PRO A 55 -20.59 6.87 -50.45
C PRO A 55 -19.27 6.10 -50.32
N SER A 56 -18.19 6.83 -50.05
CA SER A 56 -16.88 6.24 -49.76
C SER A 56 -16.97 5.52 -48.42
N GLU A 57 -16.54 4.25 -48.38
CA GLU A 57 -16.38 3.49 -47.15
C GLU A 57 -15.41 4.24 -46.21
N THR A 58 -15.90 4.70 -45.06
CA THR A 58 -15.06 5.24 -44.00
C THR A 58 -14.27 4.08 -43.40
N PRO A 59 -12.93 4.16 -43.30
CA PRO A 59 -12.16 3.08 -42.68
C PRO A 59 -12.63 2.84 -41.25
N SER A 60 -12.92 1.58 -40.93
CA SER A 60 -13.27 1.15 -39.57
C SER A 60 -12.14 1.55 -38.61
N PRO A 61 -12.45 2.01 -37.37
CA PRO A 61 -11.40 2.32 -36.41
C PRO A 61 -10.50 1.10 -36.21
N THR A 62 -9.20 1.27 -36.45
CA THR A 62 -8.21 0.24 -36.16
C THR A 62 -8.12 0.12 -34.64
N ALA A 63 -8.34 -1.08 -34.10
CA ALA A 63 -8.18 -1.33 -32.67
C ALA A 63 -6.72 -1.05 -32.27
N THR A 64 -6.50 0.01 -31.49
CA THR A 64 -5.21 0.27 -30.86
C THR A 64 -5.00 -0.82 -29.80
N ALA A 65 -3.92 -1.60 -29.93
CA ALA A 65 -3.54 -2.56 -28.90
C ALA A 65 -3.22 -1.79 -27.60
N THR A 66 -4.10 -1.87 -26.60
CA THR A 66 -3.77 -1.49 -25.23
C THR A 66 -2.60 -2.37 -24.79
N PRO A 67 -1.46 -1.82 -24.33
CA PRO A 67 -0.41 -2.65 -23.76
C PRO A 67 -0.99 -3.37 -22.55
N SER A 68 -1.35 -4.64 -22.73
CA SER A 68 -1.79 -5.49 -21.63
C SER A 68 -0.54 -5.92 -20.89
N PHE A 69 -0.35 -5.41 -19.67
CA PHE A 69 0.57 -6.02 -18.74
C PHE A 69 0.17 -7.50 -18.55
N PRO A 70 1.13 -8.41 -18.36
CA PRO A 70 0.78 -9.77 -17.99
C PRO A 70 0.04 -9.74 -16.64
N ILE A 71 -0.85 -10.69 -16.43
CA ILE A 71 -1.71 -10.77 -15.24
C ILE A 71 -1.59 -12.13 -14.58
N VAL A 72 -1.93 -12.20 -13.31
CA VAL A 72 -2.04 -13.43 -12.52
C VAL A 72 -3.43 -13.52 -11.92
N LEU A 73 -4.07 -14.68 -12.02
CA LEU A 73 -5.35 -14.99 -11.38
C LEU A 73 -5.20 -16.21 -10.47
N PRO A 74 -5.91 -16.28 -9.33
CA PRO A 74 -6.02 -17.53 -8.56
C PRO A 74 -6.76 -18.61 -9.35
N LYS A 75 -6.35 -19.88 -9.19
CA LYS A 75 -7.00 -21.01 -9.88
C LYS A 75 -8.39 -21.33 -9.35
N ASP A 76 -8.52 -21.44 -8.02
CA ASP A 76 -9.74 -21.96 -7.39
C ASP A 76 -10.21 -21.14 -6.17
N ILE A 77 -9.28 -20.64 -5.34
CA ILE A 77 -9.60 -19.93 -4.09
C ILE A 77 -8.75 -18.67 -3.96
N SER A 78 -9.17 -17.76 -3.09
CA SER A 78 -8.33 -16.62 -2.67
C SER A 78 -7.00 -17.11 -2.11
N ILE A 79 -5.91 -16.41 -2.45
CA ILE A 79 -4.55 -16.78 -2.06
C ILE A 79 -3.84 -15.67 -1.28
N ASN A 80 -2.90 -16.08 -0.46
CA ASN A 80 -2.06 -15.16 0.29
C ASN A 80 -1.07 -14.43 -0.62
N CYS A 81 -0.96 -13.13 -0.41
CA CYS A 81 0.11 -12.31 -0.97
C CYS A 81 1.12 -12.00 0.12
N ARG A 82 2.38 -12.36 -0.10
CA ARG A 82 3.42 -12.38 0.94
C ARG A 82 4.51 -11.35 0.68
N PHE A 83 5.18 -10.93 1.74
CA PHE A 83 6.26 -9.95 1.66
C PHE A 83 7.45 -10.44 0.82
N GLY A 84 7.77 -11.74 0.87
CA GLY A 84 8.80 -12.38 0.08
C GLY A 84 8.30 -13.67 -0.58
N PHE A 85 9.09 -14.23 -1.52
CA PHE A 85 8.76 -15.53 -2.09
C PHE A 85 9.06 -16.63 -1.06
N GLY A 86 8.06 -17.46 -0.77
CA GLY A 86 8.14 -18.52 0.25
C GLY A 86 6.97 -18.47 1.21
N VAL A 87 6.61 -19.61 1.78
CA VAL A 87 5.49 -19.71 2.74
C VAL A 87 5.84 -19.19 4.13
N GLU A 88 7.13 -19.07 4.40
CA GLU A 88 7.75 -18.57 5.63
C GLU A 88 7.74 -17.04 5.73
N TRP A 89 7.31 -16.32 4.69
CA TRP A 89 7.22 -14.86 4.69
C TRP A 89 5.87 -14.35 5.17
N ALA A 90 5.85 -13.19 5.84
CA ALA A 90 4.62 -12.59 6.34
C ALA A 90 3.60 -12.34 5.21
N ILE A 91 2.32 -12.52 5.53
CA ILE A 91 1.21 -12.19 4.64
C ILE A 91 0.96 -10.69 4.73
N VAL A 92 1.01 -9.99 3.60
CA VAL A 92 0.78 -8.53 3.52
C VAL A 92 -0.51 -8.19 2.79
N GLY A 93 -1.15 -9.17 2.16
CA GLY A 93 -2.42 -9.00 1.48
C GLY A 93 -2.96 -10.34 0.97
N SER A 94 -3.98 -10.27 0.14
CA SER A 94 -4.59 -11.43 -0.48
C SER A 94 -5.08 -11.11 -1.88
N LEU A 95 -4.82 -11.99 -2.84
CA LEU A 95 -5.44 -11.93 -4.16
C LEU A 95 -6.73 -12.75 -4.10
N LEU A 96 -7.88 -12.07 -4.20
CA LEU A 96 -9.18 -12.72 -4.05
C LEU A 96 -9.54 -13.55 -5.29
N GLU A 97 -10.36 -14.58 -5.07
CA GLU A 97 -10.95 -15.36 -6.17
C GLU A 97 -11.63 -14.42 -7.19
N ASN A 98 -11.47 -14.74 -8.48
CA ASN A 98 -12.00 -13.95 -9.62
C ASN A 98 -11.42 -12.53 -9.75
N GLN A 99 -10.41 -12.14 -8.96
CA GLN A 99 -9.59 -10.96 -9.20
C GLN A 99 -8.32 -11.31 -9.95
N TYR A 100 -7.75 -10.31 -10.62
CA TYR A 100 -6.43 -10.40 -11.22
C TYR A 100 -5.47 -9.43 -10.54
N ALA A 101 -4.19 -9.79 -10.52
CA ALA A 101 -3.10 -8.91 -10.14
C ALA A 101 -2.23 -8.63 -11.36
N THR A 102 -1.62 -7.43 -11.39
CA THR A 102 -0.66 -7.08 -12.45
C THR A 102 0.65 -7.82 -12.18
N LEU A 103 1.15 -8.59 -13.15
CA LEU A 103 2.41 -9.32 -13.04
C LEU A 103 3.59 -8.41 -13.34
N LEU A 104 4.42 -8.16 -12.33
CA LEU A 104 5.60 -7.30 -12.44
C LEU A 104 6.89 -8.09 -12.61
N GLY A 105 6.97 -9.32 -12.09
CA GLY A 105 8.19 -10.12 -12.14
C GLY A 105 8.01 -11.52 -11.60
N ARG A 106 9.12 -12.27 -11.54
CA ARG A 106 9.16 -13.63 -11.03
C ARG A 106 10.45 -13.90 -10.26
N ASN A 107 10.46 -14.94 -9.43
CA ASN A 107 11.72 -15.43 -8.89
C ASN A 107 12.48 -16.24 -9.96
N LEU A 108 13.74 -16.58 -9.68
CA LEU A 108 14.63 -17.26 -10.64
C LEU A 108 14.03 -18.56 -11.20
N THR A 109 13.30 -19.32 -10.38
CA THR A 109 12.70 -20.60 -10.74
C THR A 109 11.27 -20.50 -11.26
N SER A 110 10.67 -19.30 -11.31
CA SER A 110 9.25 -19.07 -11.65
C SER A 110 8.26 -19.81 -10.75
N SER A 111 8.66 -20.18 -9.54
CA SER A 111 7.75 -20.77 -8.55
C SER A 111 6.93 -19.71 -7.81
N TRP A 112 7.31 -18.43 -7.94
CA TRP A 112 6.62 -17.29 -7.35
C TRP A 112 6.56 -16.11 -8.31
N TRP A 113 5.42 -15.42 -8.28
CA TRP A 113 5.14 -14.21 -9.05
C TRP A 113 5.21 -13.00 -8.13
N TYR A 114 5.88 -11.95 -8.58
CA TYR A 114 5.81 -10.63 -7.94
C TYR A 114 4.75 -9.81 -8.65
N VAL A 115 3.73 -9.39 -7.90
CA VAL A 115 2.51 -8.80 -8.44
C VAL A 115 2.14 -7.52 -7.70
N THR A 116 1.35 -6.68 -8.37
CA THR A 116 0.62 -5.56 -7.76
C THR A 116 -0.85 -5.92 -7.65
N LEU A 117 -1.39 -5.88 -6.44
CA LEU A 117 -2.82 -6.08 -6.20
C LEU A 117 -3.62 -4.85 -6.65
N ASP A 118 -4.78 -5.07 -7.27
CA ASP A 118 -5.75 -4.01 -7.58
C ASP A 118 -6.71 -3.79 -6.40
N ASP A 119 -6.13 -3.52 -5.22
CA ASP A 119 -6.83 -3.38 -3.94
C ASP A 119 -7.10 -1.92 -3.54
N GLY A 120 -6.79 -0.97 -4.44
CA GLY A 120 -6.84 0.47 -4.20
C GLY A 120 -5.65 1.04 -3.42
N LEU A 121 -4.74 0.17 -2.93
CA LEU A 121 -3.47 0.55 -2.30
C LEU A 121 -2.26 0.26 -3.20
N GLU A 122 -2.46 -0.47 -4.29
CA GLU A 122 -1.41 -0.94 -5.20
C GLU A 122 -0.34 -1.74 -4.44
N THR A 123 -0.78 -2.62 -3.55
CA THR A 123 0.11 -3.43 -2.71
C THR A 123 0.96 -4.36 -3.57
N ASN A 124 2.29 -4.24 -3.46
CA ASN A 124 3.23 -5.14 -4.13
C ASN A 124 3.62 -6.31 -3.23
N CYS A 125 3.52 -7.53 -3.75
CA CYS A 125 3.79 -8.73 -2.97
C CYS A 125 3.99 -9.97 -3.86
N TRP A 126 4.35 -11.07 -3.21
CA TRP A 126 4.63 -12.36 -3.85
C TRP A 126 3.46 -13.32 -3.71
N VAL A 127 3.07 -13.96 -4.81
CA VAL A 127 2.06 -15.04 -4.84
C VAL A 127 2.66 -16.30 -5.44
N SER A 128 2.18 -17.46 -4.97
CA SER A 128 2.68 -18.76 -5.44
C SER A 128 2.18 -19.09 -6.85
N ALA A 129 3.08 -19.56 -7.72
CA ALA A 129 2.75 -20.00 -9.07
C ALA A 129 1.95 -21.32 -9.09
N ASP A 130 2.09 -22.16 -8.06
CA ASP A 130 1.43 -23.47 -8.00
C ASP A 130 -0.10 -23.34 -7.94
N VAL A 131 -0.59 -22.26 -7.34
CA VAL A 131 -2.02 -21.99 -7.10
C VAL A 131 -2.57 -20.83 -7.96
N THR A 132 -1.80 -20.37 -8.94
CA THR A 132 -2.18 -19.28 -9.84
C THR A 132 -2.01 -19.64 -11.30
N GLU A 133 -2.74 -18.94 -12.16
CA GLU A 133 -2.58 -18.97 -13.61
C GLU A 133 -2.12 -17.59 -14.10
N ALA A 134 -0.99 -17.56 -14.82
CA ALA A 134 -0.44 -16.34 -15.39
C ALA A 134 -0.78 -16.26 -16.89
N SER A 135 -1.19 -15.08 -17.35
CA SER A 135 -1.61 -14.83 -18.74
C SER A 135 -0.92 -13.58 -19.31
N GLY A 136 -0.69 -13.56 -20.63
CA GLY A 136 -0.02 -12.47 -21.34
C GLY A 136 1.42 -12.79 -21.75
N ASN A 137 2.22 -11.74 -21.99
CA ASN A 137 3.63 -11.92 -22.39
C ASN A 137 4.53 -12.18 -21.18
N LEU A 138 4.68 -13.45 -20.81
CA LEU A 138 5.55 -13.89 -19.72
C LEU A 138 7.04 -13.93 -20.10
N GLY A 139 7.38 -13.83 -21.39
CA GLY A 139 8.77 -13.83 -21.84
C GLY A 139 9.53 -12.55 -21.49
N SER A 140 8.81 -11.46 -21.26
CA SER A 140 9.37 -10.14 -20.97
C SER A 140 9.42 -9.79 -19.48
N ILE A 141 8.94 -10.66 -18.58
CA ILE A 141 8.92 -10.34 -17.15
C ILE A 141 10.31 -10.49 -16.52
N PRO A 142 10.78 -9.51 -15.75
CA PRO A 142 12.07 -9.56 -15.10
C PRO A 142 12.12 -10.63 -13.99
N VAL A 143 13.33 -11.14 -13.75
CA VAL A 143 13.63 -11.94 -12.56
C VAL A 143 13.99 -10.97 -11.43
N LEU A 144 13.34 -11.15 -10.27
CA LEU A 144 13.57 -10.37 -9.06
C LEU A 144 14.17 -11.25 -7.96
N ASP A 145 15.04 -10.65 -7.15
CA ASP A 145 15.63 -11.27 -5.98
C ASP A 145 14.64 -11.35 -4.81
N GLN A 146 15.05 -12.06 -3.75
CA GLN A 146 14.27 -12.22 -2.53
C GLN A 146 14.10 -10.88 -1.80
N SER A 147 12.90 -10.61 -1.31
CA SER A 147 12.67 -9.48 -0.39
C SER A 147 13.53 -9.61 0.86
N GLN A 148 14.05 -8.51 1.40
CA GLN A 148 14.85 -8.56 2.63
C GLN A 148 13.94 -8.48 3.86
N ALA A 149 14.05 -9.46 4.77
CA ALA A 149 13.31 -9.42 6.02
C ALA A 149 13.75 -8.23 6.90
N PHE A 150 12.82 -7.69 7.68
CA PHE A 150 13.07 -6.65 8.66
C PHE A 150 12.27 -6.85 9.94
N ALA A 151 12.72 -6.19 11.01
CA ALA A 151 11.99 -6.18 12.26
C ALA A 151 10.77 -5.25 12.12
N THR A 152 9.57 -5.76 12.38
CA THR A 152 8.30 -5.03 12.19
C THR A 152 7.81 -4.39 13.47
N ASP A 153 8.06 -5.01 14.61
CA ASP A 153 7.59 -4.55 15.91
C ASP A 153 8.55 -4.96 17.03
N LEU A 154 8.63 -4.10 18.05
CA LEU A 154 9.41 -4.35 19.26
C LEU A 154 8.58 -4.05 20.49
N THR A 155 8.73 -4.90 21.51
CA THR A 155 8.23 -4.60 22.84
C THR A 155 9.30 -4.80 23.88
N VAL A 156 9.20 -4.04 24.98
CA VAL A 156 10.02 -4.24 26.17
C VAL A 156 9.08 -4.51 27.33
N GLN A 157 9.30 -5.62 28.03
CA GLN A 157 8.57 -5.91 29.25
C GLN A 157 9.07 -4.99 30.35
N ASN A 158 8.15 -4.45 31.15
CA ASN A 158 8.55 -3.59 32.26
C ASN A 158 9.38 -4.42 33.26
N PRO A 159 10.64 -4.05 33.53
CA PRO A 159 11.46 -4.81 34.47
C PRO A 159 10.91 -4.71 35.89
N GLU A 160 11.34 -5.64 36.74
CA GLU A 160 11.00 -5.63 38.16
C GLU A 160 11.64 -4.44 38.89
N THR A 161 10.94 -3.91 39.90
CA THR A 161 11.50 -2.90 40.81
C THR A 161 12.62 -3.52 41.62
N ILE A 162 13.77 -2.84 41.66
CA ILE A 162 14.91 -3.22 42.49
C ILE A 162 14.74 -2.55 43.85
N SER A 163 14.66 -3.34 44.92
CA SER A 163 14.64 -2.83 46.29
C SER A 163 15.99 -3.11 46.96
N ALA A 164 16.71 -2.05 47.34
CA ALA A 164 18.04 -2.13 47.93
C ALA A 164 18.08 -1.31 49.24
N PRO A 165 18.02 -1.94 50.43
CA PRO A 165 17.97 -1.20 51.70
C PRO A 165 19.12 -0.20 51.85
N GLY A 166 18.77 1.08 52.02
CA GLY A 166 19.71 2.20 52.09
C GLY A 166 20.65 2.37 50.87
N CYS A 167 20.36 1.75 49.72
CA CYS A 167 21.26 1.66 48.56
C CYS A 167 22.66 1.09 48.90
N LEU A 168 22.79 0.28 49.96
CA LEU A 168 24.08 -0.26 50.39
C LEU A 168 24.24 -1.72 49.96
N GLY A 169 25.29 -2.00 49.17
CA GLY A 169 25.74 -3.36 48.86
C GLY A 169 25.42 -3.84 47.43
N PRO A 170 25.75 -5.10 47.12
CA PRO A 170 25.51 -5.67 45.79
C PRO A 170 24.02 -5.98 45.59
N ILE A 171 23.45 -5.47 44.50
CA ILE A 171 22.08 -5.79 44.08
C ILE A 171 22.06 -7.01 43.15
N GLN A 172 20.89 -7.65 43.05
CA GLN A 172 20.68 -8.75 42.11
C GLN A 172 20.67 -8.23 40.66
N PRO A 173 21.11 -9.06 39.69
CA PRO A 173 20.98 -8.71 38.27
C PRO A 173 19.51 -8.48 37.91
N LEU A 174 19.24 -7.39 37.21
CA LEU A 174 17.95 -7.10 36.62
C LEU A 174 17.79 -7.93 35.35
N ASN A 175 16.77 -8.78 35.32
CA ASN A 175 16.42 -9.54 34.13
C ASN A 175 15.62 -8.65 33.17
N LEU A 176 16.09 -8.57 31.93
CA LEU A 176 15.46 -7.83 30.86
C LEU A 176 14.79 -8.80 29.90
N GLN A 177 13.59 -8.47 29.48
CA GLN A 177 12.84 -9.24 28.51
C GLN A 177 12.11 -8.31 27.54
N GLY A 178 12.00 -8.75 26.30
CA GLY A 178 11.28 -8.05 25.25
C GLY A 178 10.90 -8.99 24.13
N THR A 179 10.19 -8.49 23.13
CA THR A 179 9.88 -9.24 21.92
C THR A 179 10.35 -8.50 20.70
N ILE A 180 10.80 -9.25 19.69
CA ILE A 180 11.11 -8.76 18.36
C ILE A 180 10.24 -9.53 17.38
N GLU A 181 9.45 -8.82 16.60
CA GLU A 181 8.72 -9.37 15.46
C GLU A 181 9.50 -9.12 14.17
N ALA A 182 9.57 -10.13 13.30
CA ALA A 182 10.16 -10.02 11.98
C ALA A 182 9.20 -10.53 10.90
N ASN A 183 9.22 -9.90 9.72
CA ASN A 183 8.32 -10.27 8.61
C ASN A 183 8.82 -11.42 7.72
N GLY A 184 9.94 -12.06 8.07
CA GLY A 184 10.48 -13.17 7.29
C GLY A 184 11.80 -13.73 7.85
N PRO A 185 12.39 -14.70 7.14
CA PRO A 185 13.65 -15.32 7.52
C PRO A 185 14.82 -14.34 7.46
N GLY A 186 15.72 -14.44 8.44
CA GLY A 186 16.90 -13.60 8.51
C GLY A 186 17.55 -13.61 9.88
N ILE A 187 18.58 -12.77 10.04
CA ILE A 187 19.23 -12.55 11.33
C ILE A 187 18.96 -11.12 11.75
N VAL A 188 18.41 -10.96 12.95
CA VAL A 188 18.20 -9.66 13.59
C VAL A 188 19.31 -9.46 14.62
N SER A 189 20.11 -8.41 14.47
CA SER A 189 21.10 -7.99 15.47
C SER A 189 20.48 -6.94 16.38
N TRP A 190 20.59 -7.11 17.69
CA TRP A 190 19.92 -6.27 18.69
C TRP A 190 20.74 -6.16 19.98
N HIS A 191 20.42 -5.20 20.83
CA HIS A 191 20.90 -5.11 22.21
C HIS A 191 19.86 -4.48 23.13
N PHE A 192 20.05 -4.66 24.43
CA PHE A 192 19.48 -3.75 25.42
C PHE A 192 20.46 -2.61 25.72
N GLU A 193 19.92 -1.42 25.95
CA GLU A 193 20.67 -0.23 26.38
C GLU A 193 20.00 0.35 27.65
N SER A 194 20.77 0.50 28.72
CA SER A 194 20.34 1.14 29.97
C SER A 194 20.84 2.58 30.00
N GLU A 195 19.99 3.49 30.47
CA GLU A 195 20.38 4.88 30.73
C GLU A 195 21.59 5.00 31.68
N GLN A 196 21.74 4.07 32.63
CA GLN A 196 22.83 4.11 33.61
C GLN A 196 24.13 3.43 33.13
N SER A 197 24.02 2.44 32.25
CA SER A 197 25.15 1.55 31.89
C SER A 197 25.48 1.52 30.40
N GLY A 198 24.71 2.21 29.56
CA GLY A 198 24.81 2.14 28.12
C GLY A 198 24.43 0.76 27.58
N ILE A 199 25.08 0.36 26.49
CA ILE A 199 24.84 -0.91 25.81
C ILE A 199 25.23 -2.08 26.74
N ILE A 200 24.28 -2.98 26.99
CA ILE A 200 24.48 -4.14 27.85
C ILE A 200 25.28 -5.22 27.11
N SER A 201 24.73 -5.78 26.04
CA SER A 201 25.45 -6.72 25.18
C SER A 201 24.85 -6.79 23.78
N ASN A 202 25.70 -6.91 22.77
CA ASN A 202 25.27 -7.13 21.39
C ASN A 202 24.87 -8.60 21.19
N ARG A 203 23.65 -8.82 20.73
CA ARG A 203 23.05 -10.12 20.50
C ARG A 203 22.58 -10.26 19.06
N SER A 204 22.24 -11.48 18.67
CA SER A 204 21.62 -11.76 17.38
C SER A 204 20.64 -12.92 17.52
N THR A 205 19.49 -12.80 16.85
CA THR A 205 18.44 -13.82 16.83
C THR A 205 18.16 -14.18 15.38
N SER A 206 18.20 -15.47 15.05
CA SER A 206 17.79 -15.95 13.73
C SER A 206 16.29 -16.19 13.68
N PHE A 207 15.66 -15.84 12.56
CA PHE A 207 14.29 -16.15 12.20
C PHE A 207 14.33 -17.07 11.00
N ILE A 208 13.60 -18.19 11.07
CA ILE A 208 13.45 -19.13 9.94
C ILE A 208 12.16 -18.88 9.17
N GLU A 209 11.26 -18.09 9.75
CA GLU A 209 9.98 -17.65 9.22
C GLU A 209 9.58 -16.34 9.90
N ALA A 210 8.60 -15.66 9.33
CA ALA A 210 7.96 -14.49 9.92
C ALA A 210 7.31 -14.84 11.26
N GLY A 211 7.43 -13.95 12.23
CA GLY A 211 6.83 -14.11 13.53
C GLY A 211 7.59 -13.38 14.63
N THR A 212 7.19 -13.65 15.86
CA THR A 212 7.70 -12.96 17.05
C THR A 212 8.60 -13.88 17.86
N LYS A 213 9.73 -13.36 18.35
CA LYS A 213 10.61 -14.05 19.29
C LYS A 213 10.84 -13.23 20.55
N THR A 214 10.80 -13.91 21.69
CA THR A 214 11.23 -13.34 22.96
C THR A 214 12.74 -13.26 23.00
N VAL A 215 13.24 -12.11 23.44
CA VAL A 215 14.65 -11.84 23.66
C VAL A 215 14.86 -11.43 25.11
N ALA A 216 15.99 -11.82 25.67
CA ALA A 216 16.29 -11.57 27.06
C ALA A 216 17.78 -11.31 27.27
N ASP A 217 18.09 -10.51 28.29
CA ASP A 217 19.44 -10.32 28.78
C ASP A 217 19.39 -9.96 30.27
N SER A 218 20.53 -9.74 30.90
CA SER A 218 20.57 -9.28 32.29
C SER A 218 21.76 -8.37 32.53
N PHE A 219 21.62 -7.44 33.48
CA PHE A 219 22.72 -6.58 33.90
C PHE A 219 22.57 -6.18 35.37
N ILE A 220 23.64 -5.68 35.97
CA ILE A 220 23.63 -5.17 37.34
C ILE A 220 23.70 -3.64 37.26
N PRO A 221 22.60 -2.92 37.49
CA PRO A 221 22.63 -1.46 37.45
C PRO A 221 23.42 -0.85 38.62
N PRO A 222 23.94 0.36 38.48
CA PRO A 222 24.41 1.14 39.61
C PRO A 222 23.28 1.37 40.62
N VAL A 223 23.57 1.17 41.92
CA VAL A 223 22.60 1.33 43.01
C VAL A 223 22.43 2.82 43.31
N ALA A 224 21.52 3.47 42.60
CA ALA A 224 21.10 4.83 42.84
C ALA A 224 19.57 4.87 42.79
N GLU A 225 18.94 5.47 43.80
CA GLU A 225 17.49 5.59 43.85
C GLU A 225 16.99 6.45 42.68
N GLY A 226 15.95 5.98 42.00
CA GLY A 226 15.36 6.69 40.88
C GLY A 226 14.61 5.81 39.90
N THR A 227 14.09 6.44 38.86
CA THR A 227 13.45 5.79 37.72
C THR A 227 14.37 5.92 36.52
N TYR A 228 14.66 4.80 35.87
CA TYR A 228 15.59 4.73 34.76
C TYR A 228 14.95 4.08 33.54
N THR A 229 15.46 4.41 32.37
CA THR A 229 14.97 3.86 31.11
C THR A 229 15.82 2.69 30.64
N ILE A 230 15.16 1.66 30.13
CA ILE A 230 15.76 0.58 29.34
C ILE A 230 15.20 0.62 27.92
N LYS A 231 16.08 0.52 26.92
CA LYS A 231 15.72 0.40 25.51
C LYS A 231 16.10 -0.98 24.99
N LEU A 232 15.24 -1.57 24.17
CA LEU A 232 15.59 -2.65 23.26
C LEU A 232 15.77 -2.03 21.87
N VAL A 233 16.95 -2.21 21.29
CA VAL A 233 17.31 -1.61 20.00
C VAL A 233 17.68 -2.73 19.03
N VAL A 234 17.02 -2.76 17.87
CA VAL A 234 17.43 -3.56 16.72
C VAL A 234 18.39 -2.74 15.89
N ILE A 235 19.63 -3.21 15.73
CA ILE A 235 20.69 -2.56 14.95
C ILE A 235 20.56 -2.92 13.47
N ARG A 236 20.30 -4.21 13.20
CA ARG A 236 20.10 -4.71 11.84
C ARG A 236 18.88 -5.61 11.82
N PRO A 237 18.04 -5.51 10.78
CA PRO A 237 18.33 -4.86 9.49
C PRO A 237 17.82 -3.41 9.33
N ASN A 238 17.06 -2.83 10.26
CA ASN A 238 16.31 -1.58 10.02
C ASN A 238 16.24 -0.57 11.19
N GLU A 239 17.14 -0.64 12.18
CA GLU A 239 17.32 0.42 13.20
C GLU A 239 16.03 0.92 13.88
N ILE A 240 15.32 0.02 14.59
CA ILE A 240 14.10 0.35 15.36
C ILE A 240 14.27 0.04 16.85
N GLU A 241 13.57 0.79 17.71
CA GLU A 241 13.71 0.69 19.17
C GLU A 241 12.36 0.71 19.90
N ALA A 242 12.32 0.10 21.09
CA ALA A 242 11.25 0.18 22.07
C ALA A 242 11.84 0.41 23.46
N GLN A 243 11.05 0.97 24.39
CA GLN A 243 11.55 1.33 25.72
C GLN A 243 10.56 0.99 26.84
N ALA A 244 11.10 0.76 28.03
CA ALA A 244 10.36 0.64 29.29
C ALA A 244 11.14 1.33 30.41
N SER A 245 10.53 1.44 31.59
CA SER A 245 11.17 2.02 32.76
C SER A 245 11.31 0.98 33.88
N TYR A 246 12.40 1.06 34.63
CA TYR A 246 12.58 0.34 35.88
C TYR A 246 12.83 1.32 37.02
N ILE A 247 12.51 0.88 38.24
CA ILE A 247 12.63 1.71 39.44
C ILE A 247 13.63 1.03 40.37
N ILE A 248 14.53 1.84 40.94
CA ILE A 248 15.37 1.45 42.07
C ILE A 248 14.86 2.22 43.29
N GLU A 249 14.39 1.47 44.29
CA GLU A 249 13.95 2.00 45.58
C GLU A 249 14.96 1.65 46.66
N CYS A 250 15.24 2.61 47.54
CA CYS A 250 16.17 2.43 48.67
C CYS A 250 15.46 2.65 50.01
N PRO A 251 14.64 1.68 50.45
CA PRO A 251 13.92 1.76 51.71
C PRO A 251 14.84 1.72 52.95
#